data_AF-A0A1M4STD9-F1
#
_entry.id   AF-A0A1M4STD9-F1
#
_cell.length_a   1.000
_cell.length_b   1.000
_cell.length_c   1.000
_cell.angle_alpha   90.00
_cell.angle_beta   90.00
_cell.angle_gamma   90.00
#
_symmetry.space_group_name_H-M   'P 1'
#
loop_
_entity.id
_entity.type
_entity.pdbx_description
1 polymer ?
#
loop_
_entity_poly.entity_id
_entity_poly.type
_entity_poly.pdbx_seq_one_letter_code
_entity_poly.pdbx_strand_id
1 'polypeptide(L)'
;MTFFYQHRVDPAVPIEEVAGAVKELIAEGKVKHFGLSEAGADSIRRAHAVQPVAALQSEYSLWWREPEAEILPVLEELVIGFVPFSPLGKGFLTGAIDAGTQFDTSDFRNTVPRFSEEARKANMALVQVLQGIATALHATPAQVALA
;
A
#
# COMPACT_ATOMS: atom_id res chain seq x y z
N MET A 1 1.68 4.07 22.53
CA MET A 1 1.52 3.98 21.06
C MET A 1 0.61 2.80 20.74
N THR A 2 -0.44 2.94 19.92
CA THR A 2 -1.30 1.78 19.57
C THR A 2 -0.63 0.86 18.55
N PHE A 3 0.06 1.43 17.56
CA PHE A 3 0.70 0.67 16.49
C PHE A 3 2.09 1.24 16.21
N PHE A 4 3.10 0.39 16.02
CA PHE A 4 4.45 0.82 15.67
C PHE A 4 4.93 0.06 14.44
N TYR A 5 5.23 0.80 13.37
CA TYR A 5 5.66 0.25 12.10
C TYR A 5 7.17 0.37 11.91
N GLN A 6 7.82 -0.70 11.48
CA GLN A 6 9.05 -0.55 10.71
C GLN A 6 8.68 -0.03 9.32
N HIS A 7 9.14 1.19 8.99
CA HIS A 7 8.73 1.86 7.76
C HIS A 7 9.34 1.23 6.49
N ARG A 8 10.57 0.73 6.61
CA ARG A 8 11.30 0.01 5.55
C ARG A 8 12.16 -1.08 6.16
N VAL A 9 12.24 -2.22 5.49
CA VAL A 9 13.19 -3.28 5.86
C VAL A 9 14.60 -2.80 5.56
N ASP A 10 15.47 -2.84 6.58
CA ASP A 10 16.90 -2.63 6.40
C ASP A 10 17.55 -3.99 6.06
N PRO A 11 18.14 -4.18 4.87
CA PRO A 11 18.77 -5.45 4.51
C PRO A 11 20.00 -5.78 5.35
N ALA A 12 20.59 -4.81 6.05
CA ALA A 12 21.75 -5.02 6.92
C ALA A 12 21.39 -5.50 8.33
N VAL A 13 20.11 -5.43 8.73
CA VAL A 13 19.64 -5.81 10.06
C VAL A 13 18.68 -6.99 9.95
N PRO A 14 18.95 -8.14 10.61
CA PRO A 14 18.02 -9.25 10.64
C PRO A 14 16.64 -8.82 11.16
N ILE A 15 15.57 -9.20 10.46
CA ILE A 15 14.21 -8.78 10.79
C ILE A 15 13.77 -9.29 12.18
N GLU A 16 14.34 -10.40 12.63
CA GLU A 16 14.12 -10.98 13.95
C GLU A 16 14.63 -10.07 15.07
N GLU A 17 15.74 -9.36 14.86
CA GLU A 17 16.26 -8.39 15.83
C GLU A 17 15.29 -7.20 15.97
N VAL A 18 14.76 -6.72 14.84
CA VAL A 18 13.75 -5.64 14.85
C VAL A 18 12.47 -6.10 15.54
N ALA A 19 11.99 -7.30 15.22
CA ALA A 19 10.80 -7.88 15.85
C ALA A 19 11.01 -8.09 17.36
N GLY A 20 12.21 -8.52 17.77
CA GLY A 20 12.61 -8.65 19.16
C GLY A 20 12.59 -7.32 19.92
N ALA A 21 13.13 -6.26 19.32
CA ALA A 21 13.07 -4.92 19.92
C ALA A 21 11.63 -4.44 20.10
N VAL A 22 10.74 -4.66 19.12
CA VAL A 22 9.32 -4.28 19.24
C VAL A 22 8.61 -5.13 20.30
N LYS A 23 8.97 -6.41 20.45
CA LYS A 23 8.45 -7.29 21.51
C LYS A 23 8.77 -6.75 22.89
N GLU A 24 9.98 -6.28 23.12
CA GLU A 24 10.37 -5.63 24.38
C GLU A 24 9.53 -4.36 24.64
N LEU A 25 9.37 -3.51 23.62
CA LEU A 25 8.53 -2.31 23.73
C LEU A 25 7.06 -2.64 24.04
N ILE A 26 6.55 -3.77 23.56
CA ILE A 26 5.21 -4.26 23.89
C ILE A 26 5.16 -4.76 25.34
N ALA A 27 6.15 -5.53 25.78
CA ALA A 27 6.25 -6.02 27.16
C ALA A 27 6.33 -4.87 28.18
N GLU A 28 7.01 -3.77 27.83
CA GLU A 28 7.08 -2.55 28.62
C GLU A 28 5.80 -1.69 28.55
N GLY A 29 4.81 -2.07 27.74
CA GLY A 29 3.55 -1.33 27.56
C GLY A 29 3.66 -0.05 26.75
N LYS A 30 4.79 0.20 26.06
CA LYS A 30 5.03 1.40 25.25
C LYS A 30 4.27 1.35 23.91
N VAL A 31 4.16 0.15 23.35
CA VAL A 31 3.48 -0.15 22.09
C VAL A 31 2.45 -1.25 22.31
N LYS A 32 1.32 -1.25 21.58
CA LYS A 32 0.34 -2.36 21.62
C LYS A 32 0.48 -3.36 20.48
N HIS A 33 0.83 -2.90 19.28
CA HIS A 33 0.89 -3.73 18.07
C HIS A 33 2.11 -3.42 17.20
N PHE A 34 2.64 -4.47 16.57
CA PHE A 34 3.75 -4.40 15.63
C PHE A 34 3.23 -4.39 14.19
N GLY A 35 3.78 -3.48 13.38
CA GLY A 35 3.52 -3.35 11.96
C GLY A 35 4.77 -3.41 11.10
N LEU A 36 4.60 -3.84 9.87
CA LEU A 36 5.62 -3.73 8.82
C LEU A 36 5.10 -2.87 7.67
N SER A 37 6.00 -2.25 6.93
CA SER A 37 5.67 -1.57 5.68
C SER A 37 6.63 -1.97 4.58
N GLU A 38 6.09 -2.25 3.40
CA GLU A 38 6.85 -2.64 2.20
C GLU A 38 7.86 -3.77 2.49
N ALA A 39 7.44 -4.76 3.28
CA ALA A 39 8.22 -5.96 3.59
C ALA A 39 7.85 -7.10 2.64
N GLY A 40 8.86 -7.90 2.23
CA GLY A 40 8.66 -9.12 1.46
C GLY A 40 8.14 -10.30 2.30
N ALA A 41 7.64 -11.35 1.64
CA ALA A 41 7.04 -12.51 2.29
C ALA A 41 7.96 -13.18 3.32
N ASP A 42 9.24 -13.39 2.99
CA ASP A 42 10.22 -13.99 3.90
C ASP A 42 10.38 -13.16 5.19
N SER A 43 10.56 -11.84 5.04
CA SER A 43 10.71 -10.94 6.18
C SER A 43 9.46 -10.93 7.06
N ILE A 44 8.27 -10.95 6.46
CA ILE A 44 6.99 -11.02 7.19
C ILE A 44 6.93 -12.30 8.04
N ARG A 45 7.22 -13.47 7.45
CA ARG A 45 7.16 -14.77 8.15
C ARG A 45 8.15 -14.81 9.32
N ARG A 46 9.39 -14.39 9.08
CA ARG A 46 10.45 -14.37 10.10
C ARG A 46 10.16 -13.41 11.24
N ALA A 47 9.66 -12.21 10.93
CA ALA A 47 9.23 -11.24 11.93
C ALA A 47 8.09 -11.78 12.79
N HIS A 48 7.05 -12.32 12.15
CA HIS A 48 5.83 -12.81 12.79
C HIS A 48 6.12 -13.98 13.75
N ALA A 49 7.10 -14.83 13.42
CA ALA A 49 7.55 -15.92 14.30
C ALA A 49 8.15 -15.43 15.64
N VAL A 50 8.72 -14.22 15.69
CA VAL A 50 9.33 -13.63 16.90
C VAL A 50 8.31 -12.82 17.70
N GLN A 51 7.55 -11.97 17.00
CA GLN A 51 6.52 -11.10 17.54
C GLN A 51 5.38 -11.00 16.51
N PRO A 52 4.13 -11.36 16.87
CA PRO A 52 3.01 -11.26 15.96
C PRO A 52 2.89 -9.88 15.30
N VAL A 53 3.02 -9.88 13.98
CA VAL A 53 2.77 -8.72 13.13
C VAL A 53 1.26 -8.58 12.98
N ALA A 54 0.72 -7.43 13.34
CA ALA A 54 -0.72 -7.18 13.29
C ALA A 54 -1.17 -6.65 11.92
N ALA A 55 -0.31 -5.93 11.21
CA ALA A 55 -0.61 -5.44 9.87
C ALA A 55 0.64 -5.19 9.01
N LEU A 56 0.47 -5.33 7.70
CA LEU A 56 1.39 -4.87 6.67
C LEU A 56 0.79 -3.67 5.94
N GLN A 57 1.57 -2.61 5.77
CA GLN A 57 1.22 -1.48 4.91
C GLN A 57 2.06 -1.48 3.62
N SER A 58 1.42 -1.69 2.47
CA SER A 58 2.10 -1.66 1.16
C SER A 58 1.27 -0.97 0.06
N GLU A 59 1.91 -0.60 -1.05
CA GLU A 59 1.20 -0.01 -2.21
C GLU A 59 0.20 -1.03 -2.75
N TYR A 60 -1.05 -0.62 -2.93
CA TYR A 60 -2.06 -1.44 -3.61
C TYR A 60 -3.19 -0.56 -4.14
N SER A 61 -3.61 -0.80 -5.38
CA SER A 61 -4.74 -0.14 -6.02
C SER A 61 -5.18 -0.96 -7.25
N LEU A 62 -6.28 -0.58 -7.90
CA LEU A 62 -6.66 -1.16 -9.19
C LEU A 62 -5.58 -1.04 -10.27
N TRP A 63 -4.64 -0.11 -10.09
CA TRP A 63 -3.51 0.12 -10.99
C TRP A 63 -2.22 -0.59 -10.57
N TRP A 64 -2.14 -1.08 -9.33
CA TRP A 64 -0.97 -1.73 -8.75
C TRP A 64 -1.41 -2.91 -7.88
N ARG A 65 -1.28 -4.11 -8.45
CA ARG A 65 -1.83 -5.35 -7.89
C ARG A 65 -0.76 -6.40 -7.56
N GLU A 66 0.52 -6.03 -7.61
CA GLU A 66 1.63 -6.94 -7.31
C GLU A 66 1.51 -7.66 -5.96
N PRO A 67 1.00 -7.03 -4.86
CA PRO A 67 0.81 -7.73 -3.60
C PRO A 67 -0.06 -9.00 -3.70
N GLU A 68 -0.95 -9.12 -4.68
CA GLU A 68 -1.81 -10.30 -4.84
C GLU A 68 -1.02 -11.58 -5.14
N ALA A 69 0.14 -11.48 -5.77
CA ALA A 69 0.90 -12.64 -6.24
C ALA A 69 1.54 -13.44 -5.08
N GLU A 70 2.05 -12.73 -4.07
CA GLU A 70 2.85 -13.35 -3.01
C GLU A 70 2.52 -12.80 -1.60
N ILE A 71 2.21 -11.51 -1.48
CA ILE A 71 2.03 -10.86 -0.17
C ILE A 71 0.66 -11.21 0.43
N LEU A 72 -0.44 -10.97 -0.28
CA LEU A 72 -1.79 -11.20 0.27
C LEU A 72 -2.00 -12.66 0.72
N PRO A 73 -1.55 -13.69 -0.02
CA PRO A 73 -1.63 -15.08 0.46
C PRO A 73 -0.91 -15.31 1.80
N VAL A 74 0.27 -14.71 1.99
CA VAL A 74 1.04 -14.82 3.24
C VAL A 74 0.31 -14.14 4.39
N LEU A 75 -0.29 -12.96 4.14
CA LEU A 75 -1.04 -12.23 5.16
C LEU A 75 -2.31 -12.98 5.57
N GLU A 76 -3.00 -13.60 4.62
CA GLU A 76 -4.18 -14.43 4.89
C GLU A 76 -3.81 -15.67 5.73
N GLU A 77 -2.75 -16.38 5.35
CA GLU A 77 -2.23 -17.54 6.10
C GLU A 77 -1.89 -17.19 7.56
N LEU A 78 -1.25 -16.04 7.78
CA LEU A 78 -0.78 -15.59 9.09
C LEU A 78 -1.80 -14.73 9.85
N VAL A 79 -2.99 -14.50 9.28
CA VAL A 79 -4.05 -13.65 9.85
C VAL A 79 -3.54 -12.23 10.17
N ILE A 80 -2.81 -11.64 9.22
CA ILE A 80 -2.24 -10.29 9.30
C ILE A 80 -3.12 -9.33 8.49
N GLY A 81 -3.45 -8.16 9.06
CA GLY A 81 -4.20 -7.13 8.35
C GLY A 81 -3.40 -6.51 7.20
N PHE A 82 -4.06 -6.19 6.08
CA PHE A 82 -3.45 -5.43 4.99
C PHE A 82 -3.96 -3.98 4.98
N VAL A 83 -3.05 -3.01 4.90
CA VAL A 83 -3.37 -1.58 4.86
C VAL A 83 -2.79 -1.00 3.56
N PRO A 84 -3.61 -0.73 2.53
CA PRO A 84 -3.10 -0.19 1.27
C PRO A 84 -2.67 1.27 1.44
N PHE A 85 -1.49 1.64 0.93
CA PHE A 85 -1.19 3.04 0.64
C PHE A 85 -1.35 3.34 -0.85
N SER A 86 -1.61 4.62 -1.16
CA SER A 86 -1.95 5.09 -2.50
C SER A 86 -3.13 4.32 -3.18
N PRO A 87 -4.22 3.97 -2.47
CA PRO A 87 -5.31 3.18 -3.06
C PRO A 87 -6.02 3.89 -4.22
N LEU A 88 -5.95 5.22 -4.28
CA LEU A 88 -6.49 6.03 -5.38
C LEU A 88 -5.48 6.23 -6.54
N GLY A 89 -4.42 5.44 -6.61
CA GLY A 89 -3.40 5.56 -7.66
C GLY A 89 -2.77 6.95 -7.69
N LYS A 90 -2.44 7.49 -6.52
CA LYS A 90 -1.88 8.85 -6.34
C LYS A 90 -2.74 9.95 -7.00
N GLY A 91 -4.07 9.75 -6.95
CA GLY A 91 -5.09 10.67 -7.45
C GLY A 91 -5.63 10.32 -8.83
N PHE A 92 -4.96 9.45 -9.60
CA PHE A 92 -5.38 9.12 -10.96
C PHE A 92 -6.73 8.40 -11.02
N LEU A 93 -6.97 7.46 -10.10
CA LEU A 93 -8.21 6.66 -10.08
C LEU A 93 -9.45 7.46 -9.65
N THR A 94 -9.28 8.73 -9.27
CA THR A 94 -10.39 9.64 -8.98
C THR A 94 -11.03 10.22 -10.26
N GLY A 95 -10.31 10.15 -11.38
CA GLY A 95 -10.68 10.81 -12.64
C GLY A 95 -10.36 12.31 -12.70
N ALA A 96 -9.69 12.86 -11.69
CA ALA A 96 -9.25 14.27 -11.67
C ALA A 96 -7.99 14.53 -12.50
N ILE A 97 -7.28 13.49 -12.94
CA ILE A 97 -6.08 13.56 -13.78
C ILE A 97 -6.43 12.96 -15.14
N ASP A 98 -6.20 13.72 -16.19
CA ASP A 98 -6.36 13.29 -17.57
C ASP A 98 -5.02 13.29 -18.33
N ALA A 99 -5.09 12.98 -19.63
CA ALA A 99 -3.92 12.95 -20.51
C ALA A 99 -3.20 14.30 -20.61
N GLY A 100 -3.93 15.42 -20.55
CA GLY A 100 -3.41 16.77 -20.73
C GLY A 100 -2.98 17.45 -19.43
N THR A 101 -3.23 16.82 -18.29
CA THR A 101 -2.92 17.37 -16.97
C THR A 101 -1.43 17.73 -16.88
N GLN A 102 -1.12 18.92 -16.38
CA GLN A 102 0.24 19.32 -16.05
C GLN A 102 0.34 19.44 -14.53
N PHE A 103 1.44 18.96 -13.97
CA PHE A 103 1.72 19.11 -12.55
C PHE A 103 2.65 20.30 -12.34
N ASP A 104 2.62 20.86 -11.13
CA ASP A 104 3.66 21.80 -10.69
C ASP A 104 5.04 21.16 -10.85
N THR A 105 6.07 21.96 -11.14
CA THR A 105 7.43 21.44 -11.41
C THR A 105 8.04 20.71 -10.22
N SER A 106 7.61 21.00 -8.99
CA SER A 106 8.05 20.34 -7.76
C SER A 106 7.28 19.04 -7.45
N ASP A 107 6.23 18.71 -8.20
CA ASP A 107 5.41 17.53 -7.95
C ASP A 107 6.17 16.25 -8.32
N PHE A 108 6.24 15.31 -7.37
CA PHE A 108 6.93 14.04 -7.56
C PHE A 108 6.32 13.18 -8.68
N ARG A 109 5.05 13.40 -9.05
CA ARG A 109 4.41 12.67 -10.17
C ARG A 109 5.10 12.94 -11.50
N ASN A 110 5.86 14.04 -11.63
CA ASN A 110 6.69 14.30 -12.81
C ASN A 110 7.81 13.26 -13.01
N THR A 111 8.23 12.56 -11.95
CA THR A 111 9.31 11.55 -12.03
C THR A 111 8.82 10.12 -11.94
N VAL A 112 7.52 9.90 -11.74
CA VAL A 112 6.92 8.56 -11.66
C VAL A 112 6.54 8.12 -13.08
N PRO A 113 7.13 7.04 -13.65
CA PRO A 113 6.88 6.65 -15.03
C PRO A 113 5.40 6.42 -15.37
N ARG A 114 4.59 5.98 -14.39
CA ARG A 114 3.13 5.79 -14.54
C ARG A 114 2.36 7.08 -14.83
N PHE A 115 2.96 8.24 -14.61
CA PHE A 115 2.37 9.56 -14.87
C PHE A 115 2.89 10.23 -16.14
N SER A 116 3.70 9.55 -16.96
CA SER A 116 4.05 10.05 -18.29
C SER A 116 2.78 10.32 -19.11
N GLU A 117 2.86 11.23 -20.09
CA GLU A 117 1.71 11.56 -20.93
C GLU A 117 1.15 10.31 -21.65
N GLU A 118 2.03 9.46 -22.17
CA GLU A 118 1.71 8.20 -22.82
C GLU A 118 1.04 7.22 -21.85
N ALA A 119 1.60 7.09 -20.63
CA ALA A 119 1.05 6.23 -19.61
C ALA A 119 -0.35 6.71 -19.16
N ARG A 120 -0.55 8.01 -18.96
CA ARG A 120 -1.86 8.57 -18.63
C ARG A 120 -2.87 8.30 -19.74
N LYS A 121 -2.52 8.57 -21.00
CA LYS A 121 -3.36 8.27 -22.18
C LYS A 121 -3.77 6.80 -22.22
N ALA A 122 -2.82 5.89 -22.07
CA ALA A 122 -3.08 4.45 -22.11
C ALA A 122 -3.98 3.99 -20.97
N ASN A 123 -3.82 4.58 -19.78
CA ASN A 123 -4.57 4.18 -18.59
C ASN A 123 -5.90 4.94 -18.40
N MET A 124 -6.26 5.89 -19.27
CA MET A 124 -7.56 6.56 -19.21
C MET A 124 -8.75 5.59 -19.35
N ALA A 125 -8.56 4.46 -20.05
CA ALA A 125 -9.59 3.44 -20.16
C ALA A 125 -10.02 2.89 -18.79
N LEU A 126 -9.09 2.77 -17.83
CA LEU A 126 -9.39 2.34 -16.46
C LEU A 126 -10.29 3.36 -15.74
N VAL A 127 -9.99 4.64 -15.89
CA VAL A 127 -10.79 5.74 -15.33
C VAL A 127 -12.20 5.76 -15.94
N GLN A 128 -12.32 5.55 -17.24
CA GLN A 128 -13.61 5.51 -17.93
C GLN A 128 -14.49 4.35 -17.42
N VAL A 129 -13.91 3.17 -17.20
CA VAL A 129 -14.62 2.04 -16.60
C VAL A 129 -15.11 2.39 -15.19
N LEU A 130 -14.25 3.00 -14.36
CA LEU A 130 -14.63 3.45 -13.02
C LEU A 130 -15.76 4.48 -13.05
N GLN A 131 -15.72 5.43 -13.97
CA GLN A 131 -16.77 6.44 -14.15
C GLN A 131 -18.12 5.81 -14.54
N GLY A 132 -18.11 4.80 -15.41
CA GLY A 132 -19.31 4.05 -15.79
C GLY A 132 -19.94 3.35 -14.59
N ILE A 133 -19.14 2.63 -13.79
CA ILE A 133 -19.59 1.95 -12.57
C ILE A 133 -20.10 2.97 -11.54
N ALA A 134 -19.34 4.05 -11.33
CA ALA A 134 -19.69 5.11 -10.40
C ALA A 134 -21.04 5.76 -10.76
N THR A 135 -21.29 6.00 -12.05
CA THR A 135 -22.58 6.52 -12.54
C THR A 135 -23.72 5.56 -12.22
N ALA A 136 -23.55 4.27 -12.50
CA ALA A 136 -24.56 3.25 -12.23
C ALA A 136 -24.88 3.09 -10.74
N LEU A 137 -23.90 3.37 -9.87
CA LEU A 137 -24.04 3.25 -8.41
C LEU A 137 -24.33 4.58 -7.71
N HIS A 138 -24.51 5.69 -8.43
CA HIS A 138 -24.63 7.04 -7.87
C HIS A 138 -23.50 7.39 -6.88
N ALA A 139 -22.27 6.97 -7.22
CA ALA A 139 -21.06 7.17 -6.44
C ALA A 139 -20.01 7.96 -7.23
N THR A 140 -18.88 8.26 -6.61
CA THR A 140 -17.69 8.82 -7.27
C THR A 140 -16.73 7.71 -7.72
N PRO A 141 -15.87 7.94 -8.73
CA PRO A 141 -14.82 6.99 -9.09
C PRO A 141 -13.91 6.64 -7.91
N ALA A 142 -13.65 7.62 -7.03
CA ALA A 142 -12.87 7.40 -5.81
C ALA A 142 -13.55 6.43 -4.83
N GLN A 143 -14.86 6.54 -4.63
CA GLN A 143 -15.62 5.60 -3.80
C GLN A 143 -15.59 4.19 -4.40
N VAL A 144 -15.76 4.07 -5.72
CA VAL A 144 -15.69 2.77 -6.41
C VAL A 144 -14.30 2.16 -6.31
N ALA A 145 -13.23 2.95 -6.43
CA ALA A 145 -11.86 2.46 -6.33
C ALA A 145 -11.46 2.01 -4.91
N LEU A 146 -12.19 2.44 -3.87
CA LEU A 146 -11.93 2.11 -2.47
C LEU A 146 -12.82 0.99 -1.92
N ALA A 147 -13.92 0.66 -2.61
CA ALA A 147 -14.95 -0.25 -2.14
C ALA A 147 -14.59 -1.73 -2.33
#